data_AF-A0A8K9UL56-F1
#
_entry.id   AF-A0A8K9UL56-F1
#
_cell.length_a   1.000
_cell.length_b   1.000
_cell.length_c   1.000
_cell.angle_alpha   90.00
_cell.angle_beta   90.00
_cell.angle_gamma   90.00
#
_symmetry.space_group_name_H-M   'P 1'
#
loop_
_entity.id
_entity.type
_entity.pdbx_description
1 polymer ?
#
loop_
_entity_poly.entity_id
_entity_poly.type
_entity_poly.pdbx_seq_one_letter_code
_entity_poly.pdbx_strand_id
1 'polypeptide(L)'
;QMVKRDSSLQRTLYLCFFVSLPAEEDIVSMADSTITIDHIEGELFRIERIRDVLVRRESELRYMMDDIQLCKEITRLKKELQKLVSVSDTDKSNEDRQREEELLQQIHKLVETRDFLVDDVEFERLREREEDKEMADLLQSKFPKTLKKKGSNMKIPFDRRMTSKAQQTSSTPFVTKTGLTLLKECCGFTCSVM
;
A
#
# COMPACT_ATOMS: atom_id res chain seq x y z
N GLN A 1 7.03 10.30 15.61
CA GLN A 1 5.57 10.39 15.36
C GLN A 1 5.35 10.22 13.87
N MET A 2 5.18 8.98 13.39
CA MET A 2 4.67 8.73 12.04
C MET A 2 3.22 9.18 12.02
N VAL A 3 2.93 10.13 11.14
CA VAL A 3 1.60 10.68 10.94
C VAL A 3 0.71 9.56 10.39
N LYS A 4 0.06 8.82 11.28
CA LYS A 4 -1.19 8.09 11.00
C LYS A 4 -2.22 9.16 10.63
N ARG A 5 -2.23 9.58 9.36
CA ARG A 5 -3.43 10.18 8.79
C ARG A 5 -4.41 9.02 8.71
N ASP A 6 -5.26 8.92 9.72
CA ASP A 6 -6.36 7.98 9.92
C ASP A 6 -7.32 8.01 8.71
N SER A 7 -6.85 7.42 7.62
CA SER A 7 -7.51 7.42 6.32
C SER A 7 -8.74 6.51 6.36
N SER A 8 -8.66 5.46 7.19
CA SER A 8 -9.70 4.46 7.40
C SER A 8 -10.86 4.99 8.27
N LEU A 9 -10.56 5.65 9.41
CA LEU A 9 -11.58 6.23 10.29
C LEU A 9 -12.40 7.33 9.58
N GLN A 10 -11.75 8.15 8.77
CA GLN A 10 -12.43 9.19 7.99
C GLN A 10 -13.30 8.61 6.87
N ARG A 11 -12.90 7.49 6.26
CA ARG A 11 -13.70 6.74 5.26
C ARG A 11 -14.92 6.08 5.87
N THR A 12 -14.75 5.34 6.98
CA THR A 12 -15.84 4.61 7.63
C THR A 12 -16.89 5.59 8.20
N LEU A 13 -16.46 6.71 8.79
CA LEU A 13 -17.37 7.73 9.31
C LEU A 13 -18.16 8.45 8.20
N TYR A 14 -17.53 8.80 7.07
CA TYR A 14 -18.23 9.52 5.99
C TYR A 14 -19.18 8.62 5.18
N LEU A 15 -18.76 7.40 4.86
CA LEU A 15 -19.59 6.48 4.07
C LEU A 15 -20.79 5.99 4.90
N CYS A 16 -20.61 5.76 6.20
CA CYS A 16 -21.70 5.44 7.12
C CYS A 16 -22.67 6.63 7.30
N PHE A 17 -22.15 7.87 7.30
CA PHE A 17 -22.97 9.09 7.33
C PHE A 17 -23.79 9.24 6.04
N PHE A 18 -23.20 8.98 4.87
CA PHE A 18 -23.90 9.08 3.58
C PHE A 18 -24.97 8.00 3.39
N VAL A 19 -24.72 6.77 3.86
CA VAL A 19 -25.71 5.68 3.89
C VAL A 19 -26.88 5.97 4.87
N SER A 20 -26.72 6.94 5.78
CA SER A 20 -27.71 7.28 6.81
C SER A 20 -28.41 8.62 6.58
N LEU A 21 -28.10 9.37 5.52
CA LEU A 21 -28.67 10.68 5.27
C LEU A 21 -30.10 10.54 4.71
N PRO A 22 -31.15 11.05 5.40
CA PRO A 22 -32.50 11.03 4.87
C PRO A 22 -32.58 11.95 3.64
N ALA A 23 -33.18 11.44 2.57
CA ALA A 23 -33.47 12.20 1.36
C ALA A 23 -34.54 13.26 1.66
N GLU A 24 -34.11 14.50 1.92
CA GLU A 24 -34.98 15.66 1.89
C GLU A 24 -34.88 16.29 0.50
N GLU A 25 -36.04 16.37 -0.16
CA GLU A 25 -36.22 16.89 -1.51
C GLU A 25 -35.89 18.38 -1.57
N ASP A 26 -35.09 18.81 -2.55
CA ASP A 26 -35.15 20.19 -3.03
C ASP A 26 -34.95 20.28 -4.55
N ILE A 27 -35.86 21.02 -5.18
CA ILE A 27 -36.17 20.99 -6.60
C ILE A 27 -35.15 21.85 -7.37
N VAL A 28 -34.28 21.23 -8.17
CA VAL A 28 -33.37 21.96 -9.07
C VAL A 28 -34.06 22.22 -10.41
N SER A 29 -34.36 23.49 -10.69
CA SER A 29 -34.87 23.99 -11.96
C SER A 29 -33.84 23.83 -13.08
N MET A 30 -34.07 22.90 -13.99
CA MET A 30 -33.19 22.59 -15.12
C MET A 30 -33.48 23.50 -16.32
N ALA A 31 -32.57 24.42 -16.62
CA ALA A 31 -32.40 24.94 -17.98
C ALA A 31 -31.08 24.38 -18.53
N ASP A 32 -31.18 23.59 -19.60
CA ASP A 32 -30.10 22.99 -20.41
C ASP A 32 -29.11 22.01 -19.74
N SER A 33 -29.59 20.91 -19.15
CA SER A 33 -28.70 19.76 -18.88
C SER A 33 -29.42 18.42 -18.94
N THR A 34 -28.95 17.52 -19.81
CA THR A 34 -29.34 16.10 -19.91
C THR A 34 -28.83 15.24 -18.73
N ILE A 35 -28.51 15.85 -17.59
CA ILE A 35 -27.87 15.21 -16.44
C ILE A 35 -28.94 14.96 -15.36
N THR A 36 -29.18 13.69 -15.05
CA THR A 36 -30.10 13.27 -13.99
C THR A 36 -29.40 13.22 -12.62
N ILE A 37 -30.17 13.29 -11.53
CA ILE A 37 -29.64 13.16 -10.16
C ILE A 37 -28.86 11.85 -9.99
N ASP A 38 -29.40 10.73 -10.48
CA ASP A 38 -28.72 9.42 -10.50
C ASP A 38 -27.34 9.46 -11.18
N HIS A 39 -27.17 10.29 -12.21
CA HIS A 39 -25.89 10.43 -12.90
C HIS A 39 -24.87 11.16 -12.01
N ILE A 40 -25.29 12.21 -11.31
CA ILE A 40 -24.45 12.97 -10.37
C ILE A 40 -24.03 12.08 -9.20
N GLU A 41 -24.98 11.33 -8.61
CA GLU A 41 -24.70 10.38 -7.52
C GLU A 41 -23.74 9.28 -7.96
N GLY A 42 -23.93 8.76 -9.17
CA GLY A 42 -23.04 7.76 -9.76
C GLY A 42 -21.61 8.26 -9.95
N GLU A 43 -21.43 9.51 -10.40
CA GLU A 43 -20.10 10.12 -10.53
C GLU A 43 -19.46 10.43 -9.17
N LEU A 44 -20.23 10.87 -8.17
CA LEU A 44 -19.73 11.06 -6.81
C LEU A 44 -19.19 9.76 -6.20
N PHE A 45 -19.92 8.64 -6.37
CA PHE A 45 -19.46 7.33 -5.91
C PHE A 45 -18.16 6.88 -6.61
N ARG A 46 -18.03 7.18 -7.91
CA ARG A 46 -16.77 6.91 -8.65
C ARG A 46 -15.61 7.75 -8.12
N ILE A 47 -15.82 9.04 -7.90
CA ILE A 47 -14.81 9.96 -7.35
C ILE A 47 -14.36 9.48 -5.97
N GLU A 48 -15.30 9.11 -5.11
CA GLU A 48 -15.01 8.59 -3.78
C GLU A 48 -14.17 7.31 -3.84
N ARG A 49 -14.56 6.35 -4.68
CA ARG A 49 -13.77 5.12 -4.90
C ARG A 49 -12.36 5.42 -5.42
N ILE A 50 -12.19 6.41 -6.28
CA ILE A 50 -10.86 6.81 -6.78
C ILE A 50 -10.03 7.45 -5.66
N ARG A 51 -10.60 8.41 -4.91
CA ARG A 51 -9.96 9.04 -3.74
C ARG A 51 -9.46 7.98 -2.78
N ASP A 52 -10.30 6.99 -2.53
CA ASP A 52 -10.01 5.87 -1.67
C ASP A 52 -8.75 5.11 -2.13
N VAL A 53 -8.73 4.65 -3.38
CA VAL A 53 -7.56 3.96 -3.94
C VAL A 53 -6.30 4.82 -3.86
N LEU A 54 -6.40 6.12 -4.15
CA LEU A 54 -5.28 7.04 -4.11
C LEU A 54 -4.69 7.22 -2.69
N VAL A 55 -5.55 7.31 -1.68
CA VAL A 55 -5.08 7.47 -0.29
C VAL A 55 -4.36 6.22 0.21
N ARG A 56 -4.84 5.02 -0.12
CA ARG A 56 -4.11 3.77 0.21
C ARG A 56 -2.74 3.74 -0.45
N ARG A 57 -2.69 4.11 -1.74
CA ARG A 57 -1.44 4.19 -2.51
C ARG A 57 -0.48 5.24 -1.96
N GLU A 58 -0.98 6.39 -1.50
CA GLU A 58 -0.18 7.42 -0.84
C GLU A 58 0.50 6.87 0.42
N SER A 59 -0.26 6.12 1.24
CA SER A 59 0.28 5.47 2.45
C SER A 59 1.36 4.44 2.11
N GLU A 60 1.13 3.56 1.14
CA GLU A 60 2.15 2.62 0.63
C GLU A 60 3.44 3.35 0.21
N LEU A 61 3.29 4.45 -0.53
CA LEU A 61 4.42 5.26 -1.00
C LEU A 61 5.19 5.91 0.16
N ARG A 62 4.50 6.32 1.23
CA ARG A 62 5.14 6.86 2.43
C ARG A 62 5.99 5.80 3.14
N TYR A 63 5.45 4.60 3.32
CA TYR A 63 6.22 3.47 3.90
C TYR A 63 7.45 3.12 3.06
N MET A 64 7.33 3.08 1.72
CA MET A 64 8.48 2.86 0.84
C MET A 64 9.51 3.98 0.95
N MET A 65 9.08 5.24 1.09
CA MET A 65 10.00 6.36 1.27
C MET A 65 10.77 6.24 2.59
N ASP A 66 10.09 5.87 3.68
CA ASP A 66 10.72 5.67 4.99
C ASP A 66 11.72 4.50 4.95
N ASP A 67 11.37 3.37 4.34
CA ASP A 67 12.28 2.22 4.13
C ASP A 67 13.51 2.61 3.31
N ILE A 68 13.33 3.41 2.25
CA ILE A 68 14.45 3.94 1.45
C ILE A 68 15.39 4.81 2.31
N GLN A 69 14.88 5.63 3.22
CA GLN A 69 15.73 6.44 4.10
C GLN A 69 16.49 5.58 5.11
N LEU A 70 15.83 4.59 5.71
CA LEU A 70 16.49 3.62 6.60
C LEU A 70 17.59 2.86 5.86
N CYS A 71 17.31 2.37 4.65
CA CYS A 71 18.29 1.66 3.83
C CYS A 71 19.48 2.53 3.43
N LYS A 72 19.26 3.81 3.10
CA LYS A 72 20.34 4.77 2.80
C LYS A 72 21.25 4.96 4.01
N GLU A 73 20.68 5.16 5.19
CA GLU A 73 21.46 5.40 6.40
C GLU A 73 22.23 4.15 6.85
N ILE A 74 21.58 2.98 6.83
CA ILE A 74 22.24 1.68 7.06
C ILE A 74 23.41 1.51 6.10
N THR A 75 23.22 1.82 4.81
CA THR A 75 24.28 1.70 3.80
C THR A 75 25.44 2.67 4.07
N ARG A 76 25.14 3.91 4.50
CA ARG A 76 26.16 4.89 4.88
C ARG A 76 27.00 4.38 6.06
N LEU A 77 26.34 3.93 7.13
CA LEU A 77 27.00 3.41 8.33
C LEU A 77 27.80 2.14 8.03
N LYS A 78 27.26 1.20 7.24
CA LYS A 78 27.98 -0.01 6.80
C LYS A 78 29.26 0.32 6.03
N LYS A 79 29.23 1.34 5.17
CA LYS A 79 30.43 1.80 4.44
C LYS A 79 31.47 2.40 5.38
N GLU A 80 31.05 3.10 6.44
CA GLU A 80 31.97 3.61 7.46
C GLU A 80 32.58 2.47 8.28
N LEU A 81 31.76 1.52 8.72
CA LEU A 81 32.17 0.34 9.45
C LEU A 81 33.17 -0.51 8.65
N GLN A 82 32.91 -0.72 7.36
CA GLN A 82 33.78 -1.51 6.48
C GLN A 82 35.21 -0.94 6.39
N LYS A 83 35.38 0.38 6.49
CA LYS A 83 36.72 1.00 6.52
C LYS A 83 37.49 0.59 7.77
N LEU A 84 36.85 0.58 8.93
CA LEU A 84 37.46 0.17 10.19
C LEU A 84 37.75 -1.35 10.21
N VAL A 85 36.79 -2.15 9.77
CA VAL A 85 36.92 -3.63 9.71
C VAL A 85 38.00 -4.07 8.72
N SER A 86 38.32 -3.27 7.70
CA SER A 86 39.40 -3.59 6.76
C SER A 86 40.82 -3.47 7.36
N VAL A 87 40.96 -2.81 8.50
CA VAL A 87 42.21 -2.74 9.27
C VAL A 87 42.36 -4.00 10.12
N SER A 88 43.56 -4.56 10.20
CA SER A 88 43.83 -5.74 11.02
C SER A 88 43.61 -5.43 12.52
N ASP A 89 43.14 -6.40 13.30
CA ASP A 89 42.84 -6.17 14.73
C ASP A 89 44.05 -5.82 15.59
N THR A 90 45.27 -6.14 15.14
CA THR A 90 46.53 -5.78 15.80
C THR A 90 46.92 -4.33 15.56
N ASP A 91 46.46 -3.76 14.45
CA ASP A 91 46.81 -2.40 14.02
C ASP A 91 45.73 -1.37 14.37
N LYS A 92 44.58 -1.82 14.90
CA LYS A 92 43.48 -0.95 15.35
C LYS A 92 43.83 -0.23 16.66
N SER A 93 43.55 1.06 16.72
CA SER A 93 43.55 1.79 17.98
C SER A 93 42.33 1.43 18.84
N ASN A 94 42.38 1.78 20.13
CA ASN A 94 41.20 1.64 21.00
C ASN A 94 40.02 2.53 20.54
N GLU A 95 40.31 3.68 19.93
CA GLU A 95 39.29 4.57 19.38
C GLU A 95 38.61 3.93 18.16
N ASP A 96 39.36 3.25 17.30
CA ASP A 96 38.80 2.52 16.16
C ASP A 96 37.85 1.41 16.61
N ARG A 97 38.25 0.65 17.64
CA ARG A 97 37.42 -0.40 18.24
C ARG A 97 36.13 0.16 18.85
N GLN A 98 36.23 1.26 19.57
CA GLN A 98 35.06 1.93 20.16
C GLN A 98 34.12 2.43 19.07
N ARG A 99 34.66 3.03 18.00
CA ARG A 99 33.85 3.51 16.87
C ARG A 99 33.21 2.37 16.09
N GLU A 100 33.88 1.23 15.96
CA GLU A 100 33.33 0.00 15.34
C GLU A 100 32.06 -0.46 16.09
N GLU A 101 32.14 -0.55 17.42
CA GLU A 101 31.03 -0.93 18.29
C GLU A 101 29.87 0.08 18.20
N GLU A 102 30.17 1.39 18.21
CA GLU A 102 29.16 2.44 18.07
C GLU A 102 28.42 2.39 16.73
N LEU A 103 29.15 2.16 15.63
CA LEU A 103 28.56 2.00 14.30
C LEU A 103 27.68 0.75 14.24
N LEU A 104 28.13 -0.37 14.83
CA LEU A 104 27.35 -1.60 14.90
C LEU A 104 26.04 -1.39 15.67
N GLN A 105 26.09 -0.74 16.83
CA GLN A 105 24.90 -0.44 17.63
C GLN A 105 23.92 0.48 16.88
N GLN A 106 24.41 1.48 16.15
CA GLN A 106 23.56 2.34 15.32
C GLN A 106 22.91 1.56 14.18
N ILE A 107 23.65 0.70 13.49
CA ILE A 107 23.12 -0.16 12.43
C ILE A 107 22.02 -1.08 12.99
N HIS A 108 22.26 -1.71 14.15
CA HIS A 108 21.28 -2.57 14.81
C HIS A 108 19.97 -1.83 15.09
N LYS A 109 20.03 -0.63 15.66
CA LYS A 109 18.83 0.19 15.93
C LYS A 109 18.05 0.54 14.67
N LEU A 110 18.73 0.84 13.56
CA LEU A 110 18.07 1.13 12.29
C LEU A 110 17.42 -0.11 11.67
N VAL A 111 18.07 -1.26 11.79
CA VAL A 111 17.50 -2.54 11.34
C VAL A 111 16.25 -2.87 12.16
N GLU A 112 16.30 -2.70 13.48
CA GLU A 112 15.15 -2.90 14.35
C GLU A 112 14.00 -1.95 14.00
N THR A 113 14.31 -0.67 13.74
CA THR A 113 13.31 0.31 13.26
C THR A 113 12.68 -0.11 11.94
N ARG A 114 13.46 -0.68 11.02
CA ARG A 114 12.94 -1.19 9.74
C ARG A 114 12.07 -2.43 9.96
N ASP A 115 12.42 -3.30 10.89
CA ASP A 115 11.61 -4.48 11.21
C ASP A 115 10.23 -4.05 11.76
N PHE A 116 10.19 -3.04 12.64
CA PHE A 116 8.91 -2.44 13.08
C PHE A 116 8.11 -1.85 11.92
N LEU A 117 8.75 -1.22 10.93
CA LEU A 117 8.09 -0.67 9.75
C LEU A 117 7.38 -1.78 8.94
N VAL A 118 8.01 -2.96 8.82
CA VAL A 118 7.44 -4.11 8.12
C VAL A 118 6.20 -4.63 8.85
N ASP A 119 6.28 -4.75 10.17
CA ASP A 119 5.15 -5.17 11.00
C ASP A 119 3.97 -4.19 10.90
N ASP A 120 4.25 -2.88 10.93
CA ASP A 120 3.24 -1.83 10.79
C ASP A 120 2.53 -1.89 9.43
N VAL A 121 3.27 -2.09 8.33
CA VAL A 121 2.68 -2.23 6.98
C VAL A 121 1.77 -3.45 6.90
N GLU A 122 2.19 -4.58 7.46
CA GLU A 122 1.36 -5.80 7.43
C GLU A 122 0.10 -5.63 8.28
N PHE A 123 0.21 -4.96 9.42
CA PHE A 123 -0.96 -4.63 10.24
C PHE A 123 -1.96 -3.74 9.50
N GLU A 124 -1.48 -2.74 8.76
CA GLU A 124 -2.35 -1.88 7.97
C GLU A 124 -3.06 -2.65 6.84
N ARG A 125 -2.36 -3.59 6.17
CA ARG A 125 -2.97 -4.44 5.14
C ARG A 125 -4.04 -5.39 5.70
N LEU A 126 -3.86 -5.87 6.93
CA LEU A 126 -4.87 -6.68 7.60
C LEU A 126 -6.12 -5.86 7.91
N ARG A 127 -5.94 -4.65 8.44
CA ARG A 127 -7.04 -3.71 8.72
C ARG A 127 -7.84 -3.41 7.46
N GLU A 128 -7.18 -2.99 6.37
CA GLU A 128 -7.86 -2.64 5.12
C GLU A 128 -8.70 -3.80 4.55
N ARG A 129 -8.21 -5.04 4.70
CA ARG A 129 -8.92 -6.24 4.25
C ARG A 129 -10.19 -6.50 5.06
N GLU A 130 -10.16 -6.28 6.37
CA GLU A 130 -11.35 -6.45 7.20
C GLU A 130 -12.39 -5.36 6.90
N GLU A 131 -11.95 -4.11 6.74
CA GLU A 131 -12.84 -3.00 6.34
C GLU A 131 -13.53 -3.26 4.99
N ASP A 132 -12.77 -3.71 3.98
CA ASP A 132 -13.33 -4.04 2.66
C ASP A 132 -14.33 -5.21 2.73
N LYS A 133 -14.10 -6.17 3.63
CA LYS A 133 -15.00 -7.30 3.87
C LYS A 133 -16.28 -6.88 4.57
N GLU A 134 -16.19 -6.10 5.65
CA GLU A 134 -17.36 -5.55 6.36
C GLU A 134 -18.23 -4.71 5.41
N MET A 135 -17.60 -3.89 4.57
CA MET A 135 -18.29 -3.11 3.54
C MET A 135 -19.00 -3.99 2.50
N ALA A 136 -18.36 -5.07 2.03
CA ALA A 136 -18.98 -6.00 1.10
C ALA A 136 -20.15 -6.76 1.73
N ASP A 137 -20.03 -7.19 2.98
CA ASP A 137 -21.06 -7.91 3.72
C ASP A 137 -22.28 -7.02 4.03
N LEU A 138 -22.03 -5.73 4.34
CA LEU A 138 -23.10 -4.74 4.53
C LEU A 138 -23.89 -4.52 3.25
N LEU A 139 -23.21 -4.39 2.11
CA LEU A 139 -23.88 -4.23 0.80
C LEU A 139 -24.69 -5.49 0.44
N GLN A 140 -24.17 -6.68 0.72
CA GLN A 140 -24.88 -7.94 0.47
C GLN A 140 -26.12 -8.12 1.36
N SER A 141 -26.06 -7.69 2.62
CA SER A 141 -27.17 -7.80 3.57
C SER A 141 -28.26 -6.75 3.34
N LYS A 142 -27.91 -5.52 2.94
CA LYS A 142 -28.88 -4.46 2.62
C LYS A 142 -29.50 -4.58 1.23
N PHE A 143 -28.77 -5.15 0.27
CA PHE A 143 -29.25 -5.39 -1.09
C PHE A 143 -29.11 -6.87 -1.47
N PRO A 144 -29.88 -7.78 -0.86
CA PRO A 144 -29.87 -9.19 -1.23
C PRO A 144 -30.26 -9.30 -2.71
N LYS A 145 -29.36 -9.87 -3.53
CA LYS A 145 -29.48 -10.01 -4.98
C LYS A 145 -30.92 -10.30 -5.42
N THR A 146 -31.64 -9.27 -5.86
CA THR A 146 -32.93 -9.37 -6.55
C THR A 146 -32.71 -9.85 -7.99
N LEU A 147 -32.09 -11.03 -8.14
CA LEU A 147 -31.92 -11.70 -9.41
C LEU A 147 -32.22 -13.19 -9.26
N LYS A 148 -33.49 -13.49 -8.98
CA LYS A 148 -34.13 -14.70 -9.50
C LYS A 148 -35.37 -14.29 -10.30
N LYS A 149 -35.19 -14.31 -11.63
CA LYS A 149 -36.19 -14.60 -12.68
C LYS A 149 -37.14 -13.45 -13.12
N LYS A 150 -36.78 -12.78 -14.22
CA LYS A 150 -37.67 -12.62 -15.40
C LYS A 150 -36.87 -12.14 -16.61
N GLY A 151 -36.97 -12.87 -17.72
CA GLY A 151 -36.28 -12.55 -18.95
C GLY A 151 -36.91 -11.35 -19.67
N SER A 152 -36.06 -10.53 -20.28
CA SER A 152 -36.24 -9.97 -21.62
C SER A 152 -34.98 -9.19 -22.00
N ASN A 153 -34.69 -9.18 -23.29
CA ASN A 153 -33.47 -8.67 -23.91
C ASN A 153 -33.10 -7.23 -23.51
N MET A 154 -31.87 -7.01 -23.05
CA MET A 154 -31.12 -5.79 -23.31
C MET A 154 -29.63 -6.15 -23.40
N LYS A 155 -29.09 -6.18 -24.62
CA LYS A 155 -27.65 -6.36 -24.86
C LYS A 155 -26.97 -5.00 -24.69
N ILE A 156 -26.19 -4.83 -23.62
CA ILE A 156 -25.14 -3.81 -23.56
C ILE A 156 -23.80 -4.52 -23.84
N PRO A 157 -23.00 -4.10 -24.83
CA PRO A 157 -21.74 -4.76 -25.16
C PRO A 157 -20.73 -4.59 -24.03
N PHE A 158 -20.47 -5.67 -23.30
CA PHE A 158 -19.30 -5.80 -22.46
C PHE A 158 -18.18 -6.36 -23.34
N ASP A 159 -17.28 -5.50 -23.81
CA ASP A 159 -16.14 -5.92 -24.62
C ASP A 159 -15.12 -6.67 -23.73
N ARG A 160 -15.36 -7.98 -23.59
CA ARG A 160 -14.40 -8.94 -23.05
C ARG A 160 -13.76 -9.66 -24.23
N ARG A 161 -12.68 -9.09 -24.75
CA ARG A 161 -11.74 -9.87 -25.56
C ARG A 161 -10.81 -10.64 -24.62
N MET A 162 -11.01 -11.94 -24.65
CA MET A 162 -10.27 -13.00 -23.96
C MET A 162 -8.77 -12.95 -24.25
N THR A 163 -7.94 -13.31 -23.26
CA THR A 163 -7.07 -14.48 -23.40
C THR A 163 -7.04 -15.24 -22.08
N SER A 164 -7.69 -16.40 -22.08
CA SER A 164 -7.38 -17.49 -21.17
C SER A 164 -6.14 -18.20 -21.71
N LYS A 165 -5.09 -18.28 -20.89
CA LYS A 165 -4.22 -19.46 -20.90
C LYS A 165 -3.79 -19.72 -19.47
N ALA A 166 -4.46 -20.69 -18.85
CA ALA A 166 -3.97 -21.32 -17.64
C ALA A 166 -2.69 -22.08 -18.00
N GLN A 167 -1.60 -21.80 -17.29
CA GLN A 167 -0.49 -22.72 -17.16
C GLN A 167 -0.06 -22.72 -15.69
N GLN A 168 -0.35 -23.81 -15.02
CA GLN A 168 0.30 -24.20 -13.78
C GLN A 168 1.81 -24.29 -14.06
N THR A 169 2.65 -23.58 -13.30
CA THR A 169 4.03 -23.97 -12.99
C THR A 169 4.60 -23.06 -11.89
N SER A 170 4.87 -23.68 -10.74
CA SER A 170 6.07 -23.51 -9.89
C SER A 170 6.74 -22.11 -9.76
N SER A 171 6.69 -21.59 -8.53
CA SER A 171 7.81 -20.94 -7.80
C SER A 171 8.85 -20.15 -8.62
N THR A 172 8.68 -18.84 -8.75
CA THR A 172 9.79 -17.83 -8.80
C THR A 172 9.21 -16.41 -8.64
N PRO A 173 9.90 -15.46 -7.97
CA PRO A 173 9.38 -14.11 -7.77
C PRO A 173 9.68 -13.19 -8.96
N PHE A 174 8.67 -12.45 -9.39
CA PHE A 174 8.71 -11.52 -10.53
C PHE A 174 9.32 -10.18 -10.09
N VAL A 175 10.61 -9.97 -10.36
CA VAL A 175 11.30 -8.69 -10.08
C VAL A 175 11.13 -7.77 -11.30
N THR A 176 10.47 -6.63 -11.13
CA THR A 176 10.42 -5.58 -12.15
C THR A 176 11.80 -4.94 -12.32
N LYS A 177 12.17 -4.57 -13.55
CA LYS A 177 13.50 -4.02 -13.92
C LYS A 177 13.94 -2.82 -13.06
N THR A 178 13.00 -2.08 -12.49
CA THR A 178 13.25 -0.94 -11.59
C THR A 178 13.52 -1.36 -10.14
N GLY A 179 12.94 -2.48 -9.69
CA GLY A 179 13.23 -3.07 -8.38
C GLY A 179 14.60 -3.75 -8.32
N LEU A 180 15.07 -4.32 -9.43
CA LEU A 180 16.37 -4.99 -9.51
C LEU A 180 17.56 -4.02 -9.33
N THR A 181 17.42 -2.76 -9.77
CA THR A 181 18.44 -1.72 -9.56
C THR A 181 18.51 -1.23 -8.12
N LEU A 182 17.39 -1.22 -7.39
CA LEU A 182 17.36 -0.83 -5.97
C LEU A 182 17.86 -1.95 -5.05
N LEU A 183 17.56 -3.21 -5.37
CA LEU A 183 18.12 -4.38 -4.67
C LEU A 183 19.65 -4.48 -4.85
N LYS A 184 20.16 -4.11 -6.02
CA LYS A 184 21.59 -4.13 -6.33
C LYS A 184 22.40 -3.14 -5.46
N GLU A 185 21.77 -2.07 -4.97
CA GLU A 185 22.43 -1.12 -4.06
C GLU A 185 22.25 -1.47 -2.56
N CYS A 186 21.20 -2.21 -2.19
CA CYS A 186 21.01 -2.69 -0.82
C CYS A 186 21.81 -3.96 -0.49
N CYS A 187 22.09 -4.79 -1.49
CA CYS A 187 22.84 -6.05 -1.36
C CYS A 187 24.26 -5.94 -1.94
N GLY A 188 25.00 -4.90 -1.58
CA GLY A 188 26.42 -4.72 -1.95
C GLY A 188 27.41 -5.74 -1.39
N PHE A 189 26.94 -6.94 -1.00
CA PHE A 189 27.78 -8.10 -0.73
C PHE A 189 27.63 -9.05 -1.92
N THR A 190 28.75 -9.41 -2.54
CA THR A 190 28.89 -10.67 -3.26
C THR A 190 28.65 -11.81 -2.27
N CYS A 191 27.40 -12.11 -1.96
CA CYS A 191 27.00 -13.35 -1.31
C CYS A 191 27.16 -14.45 -2.37
N SER A 192 28.37 -15.04 -2.41
CA SER A 192 28.51 -16.35 -3.01
C SER A 192 27.85 -17.34 -2.05
N VAL A 193 26.74 -17.92 -2.49
CA VAL A 193 26.25 -19.16 -1.91
C VAL A 193 27.24 -20.25 -2.31
N MET A 194 28.08 -20.65 -1.37
CA MET A 194 28.74 -21.96 -1.27
C MET A 194 28.86 -22.34 0.20
#